data_AF-D4D5L9-F1
#
_entry.id   AF-D4D5L9-F1
#
_cell.length_a   1.000
_cell.length_b   1.000
_cell.length_c   1.000
_cell.angle_alpha   90.00
_cell.angle_beta   90.00
_cell.angle_gamma   90.00
#
_symmetry.space_group_name_H-M   'P 1'
#
loop_
_entity.id
_entity.type
_entity.pdbx_description
1 polymer ?
#
loop_
_entity_poly.entity_id
_entity_poly.type
_entity_poly.pdbx_seq_one_letter_code
_entity_poly.pdbx_strand_id
1 'polypeptide(L)'
;MLVFDPRARTSAVQALAHEYLAPYHDPTDEPEAGERFDWSFNDAELPVDSWKIMMYAELLSPLSPSINNNTNNNNTTTTSPLTIPMPPPPPQIPLTQPPQIP
;
A
#
# COMPACT_ATOMS: atom_id res chain seq x y z
N MET A 1 -0.13 17.31 11.56
CA MET A 1 -0.94 16.81 10.43
C MET A 1 -1.97 17.83 9.94
N LEU A 2 -2.74 18.46 10.83
CA LEU A 2 -3.69 19.53 10.46
C LEU A 2 -3.00 20.91 10.48
N VAL A 3 -2.26 21.20 9.42
CA VAL A 3 -1.63 22.50 9.20
C VAL A 3 -2.12 23.06 7.87
N PHE A 4 -2.46 24.35 7.84
CA PHE A 4 -2.99 25.02 6.65
C PHE A 4 -1.97 25.04 5.50
N ASP A 5 -0.72 25.38 5.82
CA ASP A 5 0.38 25.31 4.85
C ASP A 5 0.74 23.83 4.56
N PRO A 6 0.63 23.37 3.31
CA PRO A 6 0.97 22.00 2.94
C PRO A 6 2.46 21.68 3.12
N ARG A 7 3.35 22.67 3.04
CA ARG A 7 4.79 22.47 3.23
C ARG A 7 5.15 22.28 4.70
N ALA A 8 4.36 22.88 5.60
CA ALA A 8 4.49 22.70 7.03
C ALA A 8 3.75 21.44 7.54
N ARG A 9 3.10 20.68 6.65
CA ARG A 9 2.42 19.43 6.99
C ARG A 9 3.45 18.31 7.12
N THR A 10 3.34 17.55 8.22
CA THR A 10 4.15 16.33 8.43
C THR A 10 4.05 15.37 7.25
N SER A 11 5.17 14.77 6.85
CA SER A 11 5.19 13.70 5.84
C SER A 11 4.68 12.38 6.44
N ALA A 12 4.35 11.41 5.57
CA ALA A 12 3.96 10.07 6.02
C ALA A 12 5.05 9.40 6.85
N VAL A 13 6.30 9.44 6.37
CA VAL A 13 7.48 8.91 7.09
C VAL A 13 7.63 9.54 8.47
N GLN A 14 7.51 10.88 8.56
CA GLN A 14 7.62 11.58 9.84
C GLN A 14 6.44 11.29 10.78
N ALA A 15 5.26 11.02 10.22
CA ALA A 15 4.09 10.63 11.01
C ALA A 15 4.21 9.21 11.57
N LEU A 16 4.80 8.28 10.82
CA LEU A 16 5.03 6.90 11.28
C LEU A 16 6.03 6.84 12.45
N ALA A 17 7.03 7.72 12.46
CA ALA A 17 7.99 7.87 13.56
C ALA A 17 7.44 8.57 14.82
N HIS A 18 6.15 8.94 14.86
CA HIS A 18 5.56 9.63 16.02
C HIS A 18 5.33 8.67 17.20
N GLU A 19 5.51 9.14 18.44
CA GLU A 19 5.42 8.32 19.67
C GLU A 19 4.11 7.53 19.78
N TYR A 20 3.02 8.11 19.29
CA TYR A 20 1.71 7.45 19.22
C TYR A 20 1.72 6.12 18.43
N LEU A 21 2.56 6.00 17.39
CA LEU A 21 2.70 4.79 16.56
C LEU A 21 3.92 3.94 16.94
N ALA A 22 4.68 4.30 17.98
CA ALA A 22 5.90 3.60 18.35
C ALA A 22 5.75 2.08 18.57
N PRO A 23 4.63 1.54 19.10
CA PRO A 23 4.45 0.09 19.21
C PRO A 23 4.28 -0.65 17.87
N TYR A 24 3.98 0.08 16.80
CA TYR A 24 3.67 -0.46 15.47
C TYR A 24 4.71 -0.11 14.41
N HIS A 25 5.54 0.89 14.66
CA HIS A 25 6.50 1.38 13.70
C HIS A 25 7.68 0.40 13.56
N ASP A 26 7.86 -0.13 12.35
CA ASP A 26 9.01 -0.96 11.97
C ASP A 26 9.56 -0.49 10.61
N PRO A 27 10.75 0.16 10.59
CA PRO A 27 11.36 0.61 9.34
C PRO A 27 11.63 -0.50 8.31
N THR A 28 11.65 -1.77 8.72
CA THR A 28 11.90 -2.91 7.83
C THR A 28 10.63 -3.45 7.18
N ASP A 29 9.45 -3.14 7.72
CA ASP A 29 8.13 -3.57 7.22
C ASP A 29 7.34 -2.44 6.55
N GLU A 30 7.97 -1.27 6.38
CA GLU A 30 7.38 -0.06 5.78
C GLU A 30 8.12 0.33 4.47
N PRO A 31 8.00 -0.45 3.37
CA PRO A 31 8.72 -0.18 2.14
C PRO A 31 8.17 1.02 1.36
N GLU A 32 9.08 1.74 0.71
CA GLU A 32 8.72 2.73 -0.31
C GLU A 32 8.61 2.06 -1.69
N ALA A 33 7.73 2.57 -2.54
CA ALA A 33 7.65 2.10 -3.93
C ALA A 33 8.94 2.51 -4.67
N GLY A 34 9.69 1.52 -5.18
CA GLY A 34 10.95 1.77 -5.90
C GLY A 34 10.76 2.50 -7.23
N GLU A 35 9.61 2.30 -7.88
CA GLU A 35 9.24 2.95 -9.14
C GLU A 35 8.12 3.97 -8.89
N ARG A 36 8.20 5.12 -9.58
CA ARG A 36 7.10 6.09 -9.57
C ARG A 36 5.96 5.55 -10.42
N PHE A 37 4.74 5.73 -9.93
CA PHE A 37 3.57 5.43 -10.74
C PHE A 37 3.55 6.31 -11.99
N ASP A 38 3.35 5.69 -13.14
CA ASP A 38 3.27 6.39 -14.42
C ASP A 38 1.90 7.05 -14.56
N TRP A 39 1.87 8.39 -14.54
CA TRP A 39 0.66 9.18 -14.74
C TRP A 39 0.40 9.52 -16.21
N SER A 40 1.27 9.11 -17.14
CA SER A 40 1.12 9.39 -18.56
C SER A 40 -0.22 8.90 -19.14
N PHE A 41 -0.82 7.89 -18.52
CA PHE A 41 -2.16 7.39 -18.84
C PHE A 41 -3.27 8.42 -18.62
N ASN A 42 -3.16 9.30 -17.63
CA ASN A 42 -4.21 10.28 -17.33
C ASN A 42 -4.36 11.33 -18.44
N ASP A 43 -3.25 11.69 -19.07
CA ASP A 43 -3.22 12.70 -20.15
C ASP A 43 -3.36 12.06 -21.54
N ALA A 44 -3.54 10.74 -21.60
CA ALA A 44 -3.73 10.03 -22.85
C ALA A 44 -5.19 10.21 -23.33
N GLU A 45 -5.37 10.96 -24.42
CA GLU A 45 -6.65 11.07 -25.13
C GLU A 45 -6.94 9.78 -25.93
N LEU A 46 -7.26 8.71 -25.21
CA LEU A 46 -7.66 7.45 -25.81
C LEU A 46 -9.19 7.39 -26.00
N PRO A 47 -9.70 6.87 -27.13
CA PRO A 47 -11.12 6.57 -27.30
C PRO A 47 -11.63 5.62 -26.21
N VAL A 48 -12.91 5.73 -25.86
CA VAL A 48 -13.57 4.91 -24.83
C VAL A 48 -13.37 3.40 -25.06
N ASP A 49 -13.30 2.96 -26.31
CA ASP A 49 -13.11 1.54 -26.63
C ASP A 49 -11.70 1.04 -26.31
N SER A 50 -10.68 1.88 -26.43
CA SER A 50 -9.31 1.55 -26.00
C SER A 50 -9.23 1.38 -24.48
N TRP A 51 -9.91 2.24 -23.71
CA TRP A 51 -10.01 2.09 -22.26
C TRP A 51 -10.69 0.79 -21.83
N LYS A 52 -11.78 0.41 -22.51
CA LYS A 52 -12.44 -0.88 -22.27
C LYS A 52 -11.47 -2.03 -22.50
N ILE A 53 -10.73 -2.02 -23.61
CA ILE A 53 -9.78 -3.09 -23.94
C ILE A 53 -8.68 -3.19 -22.87
N MET A 54 -8.10 -2.07 -22.44
CA MET A 54 -7.06 -2.07 -21.39
C MET A 54 -7.61 -2.62 -20.06
N MET A 55 -8.80 -2.18 -19.65
CA MET A 55 -9.46 -2.72 -18.45
C MET A 55 -9.74 -4.22 -18.58
N TYR A 56 -10.27 -4.67 -19.72
CA TYR A 56 -10.54 -6.09 -19.96
C TYR A 56 -9.25 -6.92 -19.98
N ALA A 57 -8.15 -6.38 -20.53
CA ALA A 57 -6.86 -7.04 -20.55
C ALA A 57 -6.32 -7.27 -19.12
N GLU A 58 -6.39 -6.26 -18.24
CA GLU A 58 -6.00 -6.41 -16.83
C GLU A 58 -6.86 -7.44 -16.08
N LEU A 59 -8.17 -7.53 -16.38
CA LEU A 59 -9.05 -8.53 -15.76
C LEU A 59 -8.75 -9.96 -16.23
N LEU A 60 -8.30 -10.14 -17.46
CA LEU A 60 -7.97 -11.47 -18.03
C LEU A 60 -6.52 -11.88 -17.79
N SER A 61 -5.64 -10.92 -17.52
CA SER A 61 -4.22 -11.15 -17.16
C SER A 61 -4.04 -12.15 -16.01
N PRO A 62 -4.72 -12.02 -14.84
CA PRO A 62 -4.58 -12.99 -13.74
C PRO A 62 -5.26 -14.34 -14.02
N LEU A 63 -6.13 -14.43 -15.03
CA LEU A 63 -6.83 -15.67 -15.41
C LEU A 63 -6.07 -16.50 -16.44
N SER A 64 -4.97 -15.97 -16.97
CA SER A 64 -4.06 -16.72 -17.83
C SER A 64 -3.15 -17.56 -16.94
N PRO A 65 -3.31 -18.89 -16.85
CA PRO A 65 -2.31 -19.70 -16.17
C PRO A 65 -0.98 -19.42 -16.86
N SER A 66 0.01 -18.97 -16.08
CA SER A 66 1.38 -18.86 -16.55
C SER A 66 1.77 -20.20 -17.15
N ILE A 67 1.73 -20.32 -18.48
CA ILE A 67 2.25 -21.50 -19.18
C ILE A 67 3.76 -21.35 -19.10
N ASN A 68 4.30 -21.85 -18.00
CA ASN A 68 5.71 -22.06 -17.78
C ASN A 68 6.20 -23.18 -18.72
N ASN A 69 6.62 -22.80 -19.94
CA ASN A 69 7.32 -23.67 -20.89
C ASN A 69 8.77 -23.98 -20.43
N ASN A 70 8.96 -24.25 -19.15
CA ASN A 70 10.21 -24.74 -18.57
C ASN A 70 9.90 -26.09 -17.91
N THR A 71 10.04 -27.17 -18.68
CA THR A 71 10.16 -28.52 -18.16
C THR A 71 11.61 -28.77 -17.78
N ASN A 72 12.03 -28.23 -16.65
CA ASN A 72 13.09 -28.84 -15.86
C ASN A 72 12.92 -28.51 -14.37
N ASN A 73 12.89 -29.62 -13.63
CA ASN A 73 13.34 -29.86 -12.25
C ASN A 73 12.71 -29.13 -11.03
N ASN A 74 11.72 -29.82 -10.44
CA ASN A 74 11.50 -30.07 -9.00
C ASN A 74 11.74 -28.95 -7.97
N ASN A 75 10.67 -28.20 -7.66
CA ASN A 75 10.20 -27.95 -6.29
C ASN A 75 8.73 -27.45 -6.30
N THR A 76 7.89 -28.04 -5.46
CA THR A 76 6.51 -27.60 -5.21
C THR A 76 6.53 -26.38 -4.29
N THR A 77 6.18 -25.20 -4.79
CA THR A 77 5.80 -24.07 -3.92
C THR A 77 4.33 -23.76 -4.15
N THR A 78 3.51 -24.35 -3.29
CA THR A 78 2.08 -24.05 -3.13
C THR A 78 1.91 -22.56 -2.87
N THR A 79 1.37 -21.84 -3.86
CA THR A 79 0.96 -20.44 -3.68
C THR A 79 -0.31 -20.43 -2.84
N SER A 80 -0.14 -20.23 -1.52
CA SER A 80 -1.25 -19.94 -0.63
C SER A 80 -1.82 -18.55 -0.95
N PRO A 81 -3.14 -18.35 -0.83
CA PRO A 81 -3.72 -17.00 -0.89
C PRO A 81 -3.11 -16.14 0.23
N LEU A 82 -2.82 -14.88 -0.08
CA LEU A 82 -2.33 -13.88 0.86
C LEU A 82 -3.32 -13.72 2.02
N THR A 83 -3.14 -14.48 3.11
CA THR A 83 -3.78 -14.18 4.39
C THR A 83 -3.06 -12.97 4.95
N ILE A 84 -3.60 -11.77 4.75
CA ILE A 84 -3.12 -10.57 5.45
C ILE A 84 -3.47 -10.77 6.93
N PRO A 85 -2.49 -10.93 7.83
CA PRO A 85 -2.79 -11.06 9.25
C PRO A 85 -3.44 -9.75 9.73
N MET A 86 -4.59 -9.87 10.39
CA MET A 86 -5.26 -8.73 10.99
C MET A 86 -4.33 -8.11 12.04
N PRO A 87 -4.06 -6.79 12.01
CA PRO A 87 -3.19 -6.17 12.99
C PRO A 87 -3.80 -6.31 14.39
N PRO A 88 -2.97 -6.49 15.44
CA PRO A 88 -3.44 -6.60 16.81
C PRO A 88 -4.17 -5.32 17.21
N PRO A 89 -5.21 -5.41 18.07
CA PRO A 89 -5.97 -4.25 18.50
C PRO A 89 -5.05 -3.22 19.19
N PRO A 90 -5.30 -1.90 18.99
CA PRO A 90 -4.53 -0.84 19.62
C PRO A 90 -4.44 -1.00 21.15
N PRO A 91 -3.26 -0.85 21.77
CA PRO A 91 -3.17 -0.72 23.22
C PRO A 91 -4.02 0.49 23.63
N GLN A 92 -4.91 0.28 24.60
CA GLN A 92 -5.76 1.34 25.13
C GLN A 92 -4.85 2.37 25.83
N ILE A 93 -4.64 3.52 25.19
CA ILE A 93 -3.94 4.64 25.82
C ILE A 93 -4.84 5.12 26.97
N PRO A 94 -4.34 5.19 28.22
CA PRO A 94 -5.11 5.76 29.32
C PRO A 94 -5.54 7.17 28.94
N LEU A 95 -6.82 7.52 29.10
CA LEU A 95 -7.29 8.89 28.91
C LEU A 95 -6.54 9.79 29.91
N THR A 96 -5.47 10.45 29.49
CA THR A 96 -4.87 11.52 30.28
C THR A 96 -5.83 12.69 30.22
N GLN A 97 -6.36 13.06 31.39
CA GLN A 97 -7.29 14.15 31.53
C GLN A 97 -6.63 15.44 30.99
N PRO A 98 -7.31 16.23 30.12
CA PRO A 98 -6.73 17.44 29.59
C PRO A 98 -6.32 18.40 30.72
N PRO A 99 -5.23 19.17 30.55
CA PRO A 99 -4.77 20.10 31.57
C PRO A 99 -5.90 21.06 31.94
N GLN A 100 -6.25 21.08 33.24
CA GLN A 100 -7.14 22.09 33.80
C GLN A 100 -6.44 23.44 33.64
N ILE A 101 -7.04 24.32 32.84
CA ILE A 101 -6.63 25.72 32.72
C ILE A 101 -7.05 26.42 34.03
N PRO A 102 -6.18 27.21 34.67
CA PRO A 102 -6.54 27.98 35.87
C PRO A 102 -7.58 29.07 35.58
#